data_AF-A0A8T3WY35-F1
#
_entry.id   AF-A0A8T3WY35-F1
#
_cell.length_a   1.000
_cell.length_b   1.000
_cell.length_c   1.000
_cell.angle_alpha   90.00
_cell.angle_beta   90.00
_cell.angle_gamma   90.00
#
_symmetry.space_group_name_H-M   'P 1'
#
loop_
_entity.id
_entity.type
_entity.pdbx_description
1 polymer ?
#
loop_
_entity_poly.entity_id
_entity_poly.type
_entity_poly.pdbx_seq_one_letter_code
_entity_poly.pdbx_strand_id
1 'polypeptide(L)'
;MASDFYRQLGSGVASLTFGVALSVFIYAAASGAASSLQSWLLFAASFLLMLRFWWRYSELFVQFLPSRTFSHFLFDFAISFFGILAVLFVSAMQTWAALGALAMLSSAIRCRLSWNEASKDVKAKLKRTFAGALAMLFVFAAIYALAPVFDQILLAALVFLIVLLFVVYASRKP
;
A
#
# COMPACT_ATOMS: atom_id res chain seq x y z
N MET A 1 16.81 -7.02 -22.99
CA MET A 1 15.57 -6.61 -23.69
C MET A 1 14.32 -6.79 -22.83
N ALA A 2 13.80 -8.00 -22.59
CA ALA A 2 12.59 -8.16 -21.75
C ALA A 2 12.79 -7.73 -20.28
N SER A 3 13.96 -8.02 -19.70
CA SER A 3 14.34 -7.58 -18.35
C SER A 3 14.39 -6.06 -18.19
N ASP A 4 14.88 -5.36 -19.21
CA ASP A 4 15.04 -3.90 -19.19
C ASP A 4 13.69 -3.20 -19.37
N PHE A 5 12.83 -3.79 -20.20
CA PHE A 5 11.45 -3.34 -20.41
C PHE A 5 10.63 -3.38 -19.11
N TYR A 6 10.60 -4.52 -18.41
CA TYR A 6 9.87 -4.63 -17.14
C TYR A 6 10.44 -3.74 -16.04
N ARG A 7 11.75 -3.50 -16.05
CA ARG A 7 12.41 -2.58 -15.10
C ARG A 7 11.98 -1.13 -15.35
N GLN A 8 11.95 -0.68 -16.60
CA GLN A 8 11.46 0.66 -16.95
C GLN A 8 9.98 0.83 -16.60
N LEU A 9 9.15 -0.16 -16.95
CA LEU A 9 7.73 -0.18 -16.59
C LEU A 9 7.51 -0.11 -15.06
N GLY A 10 8.21 -0.92 -14.27
CA GLY A 10 8.11 -0.90 -12.81
C GLY A 10 8.49 0.46 -12.22
N SER A 11 9.53 1.10 -12.74
CA SER A 11 9.90 2.46 -12.32
C SER A 11 8.84 3.51 -12.69
N GLY A 12 8.20 3.38 -13.85
CA GLY A 12 7.09 4.24 -14.29
C GLY A 12 5.83 4.06 -13.45
N VAL A 13 5.52 2.82 -13.05
CA VAL A 13 4.41 2.55 -12.11
C VAL A 13 4.67 3.23 -10.78
N ALA A 14 5.88 3.17 -10.24
CA ALA A 14 6.20 3.82 -8.95
C ALA A 14 5.99 5.35 -9.00
N SER A 15 6.46 6.01 -10.05
CA SER A 15 6.34 7.46 -10.19
C SER A 15 4.88 7.89 -10.41
N LEU A 16 4.15 7.18 -11.27
CA LEU A 16 2.72 7.43 -11.53
C LEU A 16 1.87 7.22 -10.27
N THR A 17 2.14 6.16 -9.50
CA THR A 17 1.35 5.83 -8.31
C THR A 17 1.45 6.92 -7.25
N PHE A 18 2.67 7.41 -6.99
CA PHE A 18 2.86 8.53 -6.07
C PHE A 18 2.28 9.85 -6.61
N GLY A 19 2.46 10.12 -7.91
CA GLY A 19 1.92 11.33 -8.54
C GLY A 19 0.39 11.38 -8.54
N VAL A 20 -0.29 10.26 -8.83
CA VAL A 20 -1.75 10.14 -8.79
C VAL A 20 -2.25 10.25 -7.36
N ALA A 21 -1.64 9.55 -6.42
CA ALA A 21 -1.95 9.63 -5.00
C ALA A 21 -1.90 11.07 -4.46
N LEU A 22 -0.80 11.77 -4.77
CA LEU A 22 -0.60 13.15 -4.34
C LEU A 22 -1.59 14.10 -5.01
N SER A 23 -1.87 13.89 -6.30
CA SER A 23 -2.87 14.68 -7.04
C SER A 23 -4.27 14.49 -6.46
N VAL A 24 -4.65 13.24 -6.14
CA VAL A 24 -5.92 12.94 -5.47
C VAL A 24 -5.95 13.55 -4.06
N PHE A 25 -4.82 13.57 -3.34
CA PHE A 25 -4.69 14.25 -2.04
C PHE A 25 -4.98 15.74 -2.13
N ILE A 26 -4.29 16.43 -3.05
CA ILE A 26 -4.45 17.88 -3.25
C ILE A 26 -5.89 18.18 -3.70
N TYR A 27 -6.43 17.40 -4.63
CA TYR A 27 -7.79 17.59 -5.12
C TYR A 27 -8.84 17.35 -4.04
N ALA A 28 -8.77 16.25 -3.28
CA ALA A 28 -9.73 15.95 -2.22
C ALA A 28 -9.70 17.00 -1.10
N ALA A 29 -8.51 17.50 -0.77
CA ALA A 29 -8.36 18.57 0.22
C ALA A 29 -8.91 19.92 -0.27
N ALA A 30 -8.67 20.25 -1.54
CA ALA A 30 -9.14 21.51 -2.12
C ALA A 30 -10.66 21.51 -2.41
N SER A 31 -11.23 20.35 -2.77
CA SER A 31 -12.64 20.23 -3.17
C SER A 31 -13.61 19.98 -2.01
N GLY A 32 -13.12 19.69 -0.80
CA GLY A 32 -13.96 19.29 0.32
C GLY A 32 -14.68 17.95 0.11
N ALA A 33 -14.20 17.12 -0.84
CA ALA A 33 -14.80 15.83 -1.19
C ALA A 33 -14.80 14.84 0.00
N ALA A 34 -13.89 15.01 0.96
CA ALA A 34 -13.99 14.39 2.27
C ALA A 34 -14.79 15.31 3.21
N SER A 35 -16.11 15.15 3.23
CA SER A 35 -17.01 15.98 4.04
C SER A 35 -17.14 15.52 5.50
N SER A 36 -16.69 14.30 5.81
CA SER A 36 -16.76 13.70 7.14
C SER A 36 -15.37 13.45 7.75
N LEU A 37 -15.28 13.47 9.08
CA LEU A 37 -14.05 13.15 9.81
C LEU A 37 -13.55 11.72 9.49
N GLN A 38 -14.47 10.76 9.33
CA GLN A 38 -14.16 9.40 8.91
C GLN A 38 -13.41 9.38 7.57
N SER A 39 -13.93 10.06 6.55
CA SER A 39 -13.32 10.08 5.23
C SER A 39 -11.91 10.67 5.30
N TRP A 40 -11.70 11.73 6.09
CA TRP A 40 -10.37 12.30 6.32
C TRP A 40 -9.40 11.33 6.99
N LEU A 41 -9.84 10.58 8.01
CA LEU A 41 -9.01 9.58 8.69
C LEU A 41 -8.61 8.43 7.76
N LEU A 42 -9.57 7.87 7.01
CA LEU A 42 -9.30 6.80 6.04
C LEU A 42 -8.44 7.28 4.88
N PHE A 43 -8.63 8.53 4.46
CA PHE A 43 -7.82 9.16 3.43
C PHE A 43 -6.37 9.37 3.89
N ALA A 44 -6.16 9.89 5.10
CA ALA A 44 -4.83 10.02 5.70
C ALA A 44 -4.15 8.65 5.89
N ALA A 45 -4.89 7.65 6.35
CA ALA A 45 -4.39 6.28 6.47
C ALA A 45 -3.94 5.71 5.11
N SER A 46 -4.75 5.92 4.06
CA SER A 46 -4.42 5.46 2.70
C SER A 46 -3.18 6.16 2.16
N PHE A 47 -3.07 7.48 2.37
CA PHE A 47 -1.89 8.25 1.96
C PHE A 47 -0.62 7.76 2.66
N LEU A 48 -0.66 7.56 3.99
CA LEU A 48 0.48 7.06 4.75
C LEU A 48 0.93 5.66 4.29
N LEU A 49 -0.01 4.75 4.04
CA LEU A 49 0.30 3.43 3.52
C LEU A 49 0.91 3.50 2.12
N MET A 50 0.36 4.35 1.26
CA MET A 50 0.87 4.50 -0.10
C MET A 50 2.25 5.16 -0.12
N LEU A 51 2.51 6.16 0.73
CA LEU A 51 3.83 6.75 0.92
C LEU A 51 4.84 5.68 1.36
N ARG A 52 4.46 4.85 2.34
CA ARG A 52 5.29 3.74 2.81
C ARG A 52 5.55 2.72 1.70
N PHE A 53 4.51 2.34 0.97
CA PHE A 53 4.65 1.40 -0.14
C PHE A 53 5.55 1.95 -1.22
N TRP A 54 5.35 3.20 -1.62
CA TRP A 54 6.19 3.87 -2.60
C TRP A 54 7.66 3.94 -2.16
N TRP A 55 7.90 4.31 -0.89
CA TRP A 55 9.25 4.34 -0.33
C TRP A 55 9.90 2.96 -0.34
N ARG A 56 9.21 1.94 0.18
CA ARG A 56 9.73 0.58 0.19
C ARG A 56 9.84 -0.03 -1.19
N TYR A 57 8.97 0.35 -2.11
CA TYR A 57 9.01 -0.09 -3.49
C TYR A 57 10.24 0.47 -4.19
N SER A 58 10.49 1.76 -4.04
CA SER A 58 11.69 2.42 -4.56
C SER A 58 12.96 1.83 -3.96
N GLU A 59 13.01 1.65 -2.63
CA GLU A 59 14.19 1.08 -1.96
C GLU A 59 14.40 -0.39 -2.34
N LEU A 60 13.41 -1.27 -2.18
CA LEU A 60 13.61 -2.71 -2.35
C LEU A 60 13.53 -3.16 -3.80
N PHE A 61 12.54 -2.69 -4.54
CA PHE A 61 12.25 -3.22 -5.87
C PHE A 61 12.89 -2.38 -6.97
N VAL A 62 12.91 -1.05 -6.89
CA VAL A 62 13.59 -0.27 -7.95
C VAL A 62 15.11 -0.37 -7.85
N GLN A 63 15.68 -0.29 -6.65
CA GLN A 63 17.14 -0.29 -6.45
C GLN A 63 17.75 -1.69 -6.36
N PHE A 64 17.15 -2.62 -5.59
CA PHE A 64 17.78 -3.92 -5.32
C PHE A 64 17.17 -5.09 -6.10
N LEU A 65 15.86 -5.10 -6.37
CA LEU A 65 15.13 -6.23 -6.97
C LEU A 65 14.12 -5.79 -8.04
N PRO A 66 14.59 -5.24 -9.17
CA PRO A 66 13.74 -4.70 -10.22
C PRO A 66 12.85 -5.78 -10.82
N SER A 67 11.70 -5.34 -11.33
CA SER A 67 10.75 -6.20 -12.03
C SER A 67 11.42 -6.73 -13.30
N ARG A 68 11.75 -8.01 -13.30
CA ARG A 68 12.41 -8.71 -14.41
C ARG A 68 11.47 -9.61 -15.21
N THR A 69 10.29 -9.88 -14.66
CA THR A 69 9.28 -10.78 -15.22
C THR A 69 7.92 -10.08 -15.24
N PHE A 70 7.03 -10.58 -16.10
CA PHE A 70 5.64 -10.14 -16.14
C PHE A 70 4.96 -10.28 -14.78
N SER A 71 5.19 -11.39 -14.06
CA SER A 71 4.60 -11.61 -12.73
C SER A 71 5.06 -10.57 -11.71
N HIS A 72 6.34 -10.19 -11.71
CA HIS A 72 6.82 -9.11 -10.86
C HIS A 72 6.10 -7.80 -11.17
N PHE A 73 6.03 -7.42 -12.44
CA PHE A 73 5.33 -6.21 -12.88
C PHE A 73 3.83 -6.24 -12.53
N LEU A 74 3.15 -7.36 -12.75
CA LEU A 74 1.72 -7.50 -12.48
C LEU A 74 1.38 -7.22 -11.01
N PHE A 75 2.17 -7.76 -10.08
CA PHE A 75 1.93 -7.50 -8.66
C PHE A 75 2.33 -6.08 -8.24
N ASP A 76 3.34 -5.49 -8.87
CA ASP A 76 3.71 -4.08 -8.64
C ASP A 76 2.59 -3.13 -9.10
N PHE A 77 2.00 -3.42 -10.26
CA PHE A 77 0.82 -2.75 -10.75
C PHE A 77 -0.38 -2.97 -9.82
N ALA A 78 -0.64 -4.21 -9.38
CA ALA A 78 -1.77 -4.52 -8.51
C ALA A 78 -1.72 -3.79 -7.17
N ILE A 79 -0.55 -3.73 -6.51
CA ILE A 79 -0.36 -2.97 -5.26
C ILE A 79 -0.78 -1.51 -5.47
N SER A 80 -0.29 -0.91 -6.55
CA SER A 80 -0.51 0.48 -6.91
C SER A 80 -1.97 0.77 -7.26
N PHE A 81 -2.55 -0.10 -8.09
CA PHE A 81 -3.94 -0.02 -8.54
C PHE A 81 -4.91 -0.10 -7.37
N PHE A 82 -4.78 -1.12 -6.51
CA PHE A 82 -5.64 -1.28 -5.35
C PHE A 82 -5.42 -0.17 -4.31
N GLY A 83 -4.19 0.34 -4.17
CA GLY A 83 -3.89 1.50 -3.34
C GLY A 83 -4.64 2.76 -3.79
N ILE A 84 -4.62 3.06 -5.09
CA ILE A 84 -5.36 4.19 -5.68
C ILE A 84 -6.87 3.99 -5.52
N LEU A 85 -7.39 2.80 -5.82
CA LEU A 85 -8.81 2.52 -5.65
C LEU A 85 -9.24 2.69 -4.19
N ALA A 86 -8.44 2.24 -3.22
CA ALA A 86 -8.77 2.44 -1.81
C ALA A 86 -8.97 3.93 -1.50
N VAL A 87 -8.09 4.81 -2.00
CA VAL A 87 -8.23 6.27 -1.84
C VAL A 87 -9.54 6.79 -2.45
N LEU A 88 -9.95 6.29 -3.62
CA LEU A 88 -11.20 6.73 -4.26
C LEU A 88 -12.46 6.25 -3.52
N PHE A 89 -12.38 5.16 -2.77
CA PHE A 89 -13.50 4.56 -2.05
C PHE A 89 -13.45 4.80 -0.53
N VAL A 90 -12.77 5.85 -0.04
CA VAL A 90 -12.68 6.17 1.41
C VAL A 90 -14.04 6.40 2.08
N SER A 91 -15.06 6.82 1.33
CA SER A 91 -16.43 6.98 1.84
C SER A 91 -17.20 5.66 1.98
N ALA A 92 -16.66 4.55 1.46
CA ALA A 92 -17.25 3.22 1.53
C ALA A 92 -16.31 2.27 2.28
N MET A 93 -16.42 2.23 3.61
CA MET A 93 -15.44 1.60 4.50
C MET A 93 -15.16 0.12 4.20
N GLN A 94 -16.18 -0.66 3.84
CA GLN A 94 -16.00 -2.06 3.45
C GLN A 94 -15.20 -2.18 2.15
N THR A 95 -15.58 -1.44 1.11
CA THR A 95 -14.88 -1.43 -0.18
C THR A 95 -13.44 -0.96 0.00
N TRP A 96 -13.23 0.12 0.77
CA TRP A 96 -11.92 0.61 1.16
C TRP A 96 -11.06 -0.48 1.82
N ALA A 97 -11.62 -1.19 2.79
CA ALA A 97 -10.91 -2.24 3.51
C ALA A 97 -10.57 -3.44 2.62
N ALA A 98 -11.48 -3.85 1.75
CA ALA A 98 -11.26 -4.91 0.78
C ALA A 98 -10.14 -4.56 -0.22
N LEU A 99 -10.13 -3.33 -0.74
CA LEU A 99 -9.09 -2.84 -1.65
C LEU A 99 -7.74 -2.74 -0.92
N GLY A 100 -7.72 -2.25 0.31
CA GLY A 100 -6.54 -2.26 1.17
C GLY A 100 -5.99 -3.67 1.37
N ALA A 101 -6.85 -4.65 1.66
CA ALA A 101 -6.48 -6.05 1.79
C ALA A 101 -5.87 -6.61 0.49
N LEU A 102 -6.46 -6.32 -0.67
CA LEU A 102 -5.94 -6.76 -1.97
C LEU A 102 -4.57 -6.15 -2.29
N ALA A 103 -4.33 -4.89 -1.91
CA ALA A 103 -3.01 -4.27 -2.02
C ALA A 103 -1.97 -4.98 -1.14
N MET A 104 -2.33 -5.31 0.12
CA MET A 104 -1.46 -6.06 1.03
C MET A 104 -1.15 -7.46 0.52
N LEU A 105 -2.15 -8.17 0.01
CA LEU A 105 -2.00 -9.51 -0.55
C LEU A 105 -1.06 -9.49 -1.76
N SER A 106 -1.25 -8.52 -2.65
CA SER A 106 -0.38 -8.31 -3.81
C SER A 106 1.06 -8.04 -3.38
N SER A 107 1.26 -7.22 -2.34
CA SER A 107 2.58 -6.95 -1.75
C SER A 107 3.23 -8.20 -1.15
N ALA A 108 2.45 -9.03 -0.45
CA ALA A 108 2.93 -10.29 0.12
C ALA A 108 3.37 -11.27 -0.98
N ILE A 109 2.58 -11.43 -2.04
CA ILE A 109 2.94 -12.28 -3.17
C ILE A 109 4.19 -11.74 -3.87
N ARG A 110 4.27 -10.43 -4.12
CA ARG A 110 5.45 -9.80 -4.72
C ARG A 110 6.73 -10.02 -3.93
N CYS A 111 6.66 -9.90 -2.60
CA CYS A 111 7.79 -10.17 -1.72
C CYS A 111 8.20 -11.64 -1.77
N ARG A 112 7.22 -12.55 -1.84
CA ARG A 112 7.48 -14.00 -1.91
C ARG A 112 8.17 -14.42 -3.19
N LEU A 113 7.76 -13.86 -4.33
CA LEU A 113 8.40 -14.14 -5.63
C LEU A 113 9.89 -13.77 -5.62
N SER A 114 10.26 -12.68 -4.95
CA SER A 114 11.66 -12.22 -4.89
C SER A 114 12.55 -12.92 -3.87
N TRP A 115 12.06 -13.88 -3.08
CA TRP A 115 12.86 -14.46 -1.98
C TRP A 115 14.12 -15.22 -2.41
N ASN A 116 14.04 -15.87 -3.57
CA ASN A 116 15.10 -16.73 -4.08
C ASN A 116 16.17 -15.91 -4.84
N GLU A 117 15.81 -14.73 -5.33
CA GLU A 117 16.68 -13.84 -6.10
C GLU A 117 17.42 -12.82 -5.22
N ALA A 118 17.02 -12.68 -3.96
CA ALA A 118 17.55 -11.67 -3.04
C ALA A 118 18.84 -12.10 -2.33
N SER A 119 19.80 -11.18 -2.23
CA SER A 119 20.96 -11.31 -1.32
C SER A 119 20.51 -11.42 0.14
N LYS A 120 21.36 -11.93 1.04
CA LYS A 120 20.99 -12.18 2.45
C LYS A 120 20.36 -10.95 3.14
N ASP A 121 20.93 -9.77 2.93
CA ASP A 121 20.47 -8.53 3.57
C ASP A 121 19.13 -8.05 3.01
N VAL A 122 18.96 -8.15 1.70
CA VAL A 122 17.69 -7.81 1.02
C VAL A 122 16.61 -8.83 1.37
N LYS A 123 16.97 -10.10 1.53
CA LYS A 123 16.07 -11.19 1.95
C LYS A 123 15.47 -10.93 3.33
N ALA A 124 16.27 -10.45 4.28
CA ALA A 124 15.78 -10.07 5.60
C ALA A 124 14.79 -8.91 5.53
N LYS A 125 15.08 -7.87 4.73
CA LYS A 125 14.15 -6.76 4.50
C LYS A 125 12.84 -7.23 3.83
N LEU A 126 12.91 -8.11 2.81
CA LEU A 126 11.74 -8.72 2.18
C LEU A 126 10.88 -9.50 3.17
N LYS A 127 11.49 -10.31 4.06
CA LYS A 127 10.76 -11.05 5.10
C LYS A 127 10.00 -10.11 6.04
N ARG A 128 10.62 -8.99 6.44
CA ARG A 128 9.96 -7.99 7.29
C ARG A 128 8.81 -7.29 6.55
N THR A 129 9.00 -6.93 5.29
CA THR A 129 7.94 -6.34 4.46
C THR A 129 6.79 -7.31 4.26
N PHE A 130 7.07 -8.59 4.00
CA PHE A 130 6.07 -9.65 3.90
C PHE A 130 5.27 -9.82 5.20
N ALA A 131 5.95 -9.91 6.35
CA ALA A 131 5.28 -10.01 7.65
C ALA A 131 4.41 -8.78 7.93
N GLY A 132 4.90 -7.58 7.60
CA GLY A 132 4.12 -6.34 7.72
C GLY A 132 2.89 -6.31 6.81
N ALA A 133 3.03 -6.80 5.56
CA ALA A 133 1.91 -6.91 4.63
C ALA A 133 0.85 -7.90 5.15
N LEU A 134 1.27 -9.05 5.68
CA LEU A 134 0.33 -9.99 6.31
C LEU A 134 -0.36 -9.40 7.55
N ALA A 135 0.37 -8.72 8.43
CA ALA A 135 -0.23 -8.08 9.60
C ALA A 135 -1.29 -7.04 9.20
N MET A 136 -0.97 -6.19 8.22
CA MET A 136 -1.95 -5.23 7.69
C MET A 136 -3.11 -5.92 6.97
N LEU A 137 -2.88 -7.01 6.25
CA LEU A 137 -3.94 -7.81 5.63
C LEU A 137 -4.98 -8.27 6.67
N PHE A 138 -4.51 -8.77 7.83
CA PHE A 138 -5.40 -9.14 8.93
C PHE A 138 -6.17 -7.94 9.49
N VAL A 139 -5.52 -6.78 9.65
CA VAL A 139 -6.17 -5.54 10.08
C VAL A 139 -7.28 -5.16 9.09
N PHE A 140 -7.00 -5.15 7.78
CA PHE A 140 -7.98 -4.85 6.75
C PHE A 140 -9.14 -5.84 6.69
N ALA A 141 -8.86 -7.14 6.84
CA ALA A 141 -9.90 -8.17 6.91
C ALA A 141 -10.80 -7.99 8.13
N ALA A 142 -10.23 -7.66 9.30
CA ALA A 142 -11.01 -7.37 10.50
C ALA A 142 -11.89 -6.13 10.31
N ILE A 143 -11.36 -5.06 9.73
CA ILE A 143 -12.13 -3.84 9.44
C ILE A 143 -13.28 -4.14 8.48
N TYR A 144 -13.03 -4.91 7.42
CA TYR A 144 -14.06 -5.32 6.46
C TYR A 144 -15.23 -6.04 7.16
N ALA A 145 -14.91 -6.99 8.06
CA ALA A 145 -15.90 -7.76 8.80
C ALA A 145 -16.66 -6.93 9.85
N LEU A 146 -16.00 -5.94 10.47
CA LEU A 146 -16.58 -5.11 11.55
C LEU A 146 -17.33 -3.87 11.03
N ALA A 147 -17.00 -3.38 9.84
CA ALA A 147 -17.60 -2.19 9.23
C ALA A 147 -19.15 -2.16 9.16
N PRO A 148 -19.89 -3.28 8.98
CA PRO A 148 -21.35 -3.21 8.96
C PRO A 148 -21.99 -3.15 10.35
N VAL A 149 -21.24 -3.41 11.43
CA VAL A 149 -21.78 -3.56 12.80
C VAL A 149 -21.26 -2.47 13.75
N PHE A 150 -20.12 -1.87 13.46
CA PHE A 150 -19.46 -0.88 14.31
C PHE A 150 -19.56 0.55 13.77
N ASP A 151 -19.38 1.51 14.67
CA ASP A 151 -19.27 2.92 14.33
C ASP A 151 -18.08 3.18 13.38
N GLN A 152 -18.38 3.81 12.24
CA GLN A 152 -17.41 4.00 11.17
C GLN A 152 -16.31 5.01 11.53
N ILE A 153 -16.62 6.01 12.36
CA ILE A 153 -15.64 7.01 12.81
C ILE A 153 -14.64 6.35 13.77
N LEU A 154 -15.14 5.56 14.73
CA LEU A 154 -14.31 4.85 15.70
C LEU A 154 -13.39 3.86 15.00
N LEU A 155 -13.92 3.07 14.04
CA LEU A 155 -13.10 2.21 13.22
C LEU A 155 -12.06 3.00 12.42
N ALA A 156 -12.44 4.11 11.77
CA ALA A 156 -11.50 4.91 10.98
C ALA A 156 -10.36 5.49 11.83
N ALA A 157 -10.66 5.94 13.06
CA ALA A 157 -9.68 6.46 14.00
C ALA A 157 -8.71 5.37 14.48
N LEU A 158 -9.23 4.20 14.85
CA LEU A 158 -8.42 3.04 15.24
C LEU A 158 -7.45 2.65 14.13
N VAL A 159 -7.96 2.58 12.91
CA VAL A 159 -7.20 2.22 11.71
C VAL A 159 -6.13 3.23 11.39
N PHE A 160 -6.47 4.52 11.45
CA PHE A 160 -5.49 5.59 11.29
C PHE A 160 -4.35 5.45 12.31
N LEU A 161 -4.67 5.18 13.58
CA LEU A 161 -3.67 5.00 14.63
C LEU A 161 -2.79 3.77 14.39
N ILE A 162 -3.38 2.63 13.98
CA ILE A 162 -2.64 1.42 13.61
C ILE A 162 -1.69 1.69 12.44
N VAL A 163 -2.19 2.36 11.39
CA VAL A 163 -1.39 2.71 10.22
C VAL A 163 -0.26 3.67 10.58
N LEU A 164 -0.53 4.68 11.42
CA LEU A 164 0.47 5.63 11.88
C LEU A 164 1.59 4.90 12.64
N LEU A 165 1.23 4.07 13.62
CA LEU A 165 2.19 3.25 14.36
C LEU A 165 2.98 2.33 13.44
N PHE A 166 2.32 1.69 12.48
CA PHE A 166 2.96 0.81 11.51
C PHE A 166 3.99 1.55 10.66
N VAL A 167 3.66 2.74 10.15
CA VAL A 167 4.55 3.57 9.34
C VAL A 167 5.71 4.11 10.18
N VAL A 168 5.45 4.63 11.39
CA VAL A 168 6.49 5.13 12.31
C VAL A 168 7.44 4.01 12.74
N TYR A 169 6.91 2.83 13.09
CA TYR A 169 7.74 1.69 13.46
C TYR A 169 8.64 1.24 12.30
N ALA A 170 8.12 1.26 11.07
CA ALA A 170 8.89 0.83 9.91
C ALA A 170 9.87 1.89 9.37
N SER A 171 9.69 3.16 9.71
CA SER A 171 10.63 4.24 9.37
C SER A 171 11.81 4.32 10.32
N ARG A 172 11.69 3.77 11.54
CA ARG A 172 12.83 3.59 12.44
C ARG A 172 13.79 2.57 11.84
N LYS A 173 15.04 3.00 11.59
CA LYS A 173 16.12 2.11 11.14
C LYS A 173 16.27 0.95 12.15
N PRO A 174 16.42 -0.31 11.69
CA PRO A 174 17.20 -1.27 12.45
C PRO A 174 18.68 -0.86 12.46
#